data_AF-A0A3B5RAN5-F1
#
_entry.id   AF-A0A3B5RAN5-F1
#
_cell.length_a   1.000
_cell.length_b   1.000
_cell.length_c   1.000
_cell.angle_alpha   90.00
_cell.angle_beta   90.00
_cell.angle_gamma   90.00
#
_symmetry.space_group_name_H-M   'P 1'
#
loop_
_entity.id
_entity.type
_entity.pdbx_description
1 polymer ?
#
loop_
_entity_poly.entity_id
_entity_poly.type
_entity_poly.pdbx_seq_one_letter_code
_entity_poly.pdbx_strand_id
1 'polypeptide(L)'
;MDLEDDTTILTTLKSFNTFISRHEHPQRPSEQSGSGNLQPHYKRSMEFLEAAERVHSQHRYLQLDQEKKQMELSHKRARFELEKAASESARNLEQEVDRNQDLLGQKIEELEKDRQRLEEQNNILEMRLERHNLQGDYDPVKTRVIHLKLNPTAEAKQQRQQEAGAVQEELTRLRELVRSYQEGGVASQDDSSIHTPGFNLRKQMESSELRNQRLKEVFQKKIQEFRTVCYVLTGYQIDITTENQYRLTSVYAEHMQDSLLFKKGSNGSMHLMETEFSKTLGEMVTLHLHHQKSIPAFLSAVTLDLFSRQTTF
;
A
#
# COMPACT_ATOMS: atom_id res chain seq x y z
N MET A 1 -44.91 29.68 40.95
CA MET A 1 -45.58 29.78 42.28
C MET A 1 -45.55 31.25 42.56
N ASP A 2 -46.58 31.95 42.10
CA ASP A 2 -46.56 33.40 41.90
C ASP A 2 -47.43 34.02 42.99
N LEU A 3 -46.89 34.11 44.21
CA LEU A 3 -47.58 34.74 45.34
C LEU A 3 -47.12 36.20 45.60
N GLU A 4 -46.11 36.69 44.87
CA GLU A 4 -45.56 38.05 45.05
C GLU A 4 -46.21 39.11 44.13
N ASP A 5 -46.75 38.71 42.98
CA ASP A 5 -47.41 39.65 42.04
C ASP A 5 -48.82 40.05 42.50
N ASP A 6 -49.55 39.16 43.18
CA ASP A 6 -50.88 39.47 43.70
C ASP A 6 -50.83 40.48 44.85
N THR A 7 -49.75 40.52 45.63
CA THR A 7 -49.60 41.44 46.77
C THR A 7 -49.25 42.87 46.32
N THR A 8 -48.53 43.04 45.22
CA THR A 8 -48.26 44.36 44.63
C THR A 8 -49.50 44.93 43.96
N ILE A 9 -50.27 44.13 43.23
CA ILE A 9 -51.52 44.58 42.60
C ILE A 9 -52.55 45.00 43.66
N LEU A 10 -52.73 44.20 44.74
CA LEU A 10 -53.64 44.52 45.85
C LEU A 10 -53.22 45.75 46.66
N THR A 11 -51.93 46.00 46.82
CA THR A 11 -51.43 47.21 47.51
C THR A 11 -51.65 48.47 46.67
N THR A 12 -51.42 48.39 45.35
CA THR A 12 -51.77 49.51 44.45
C THR A 12 -53.27 49.79 44.42
N LEU A 13 -54.13 48.76 44.36
CA LEU A 13 -55.59 48.93 44.37
C LEU A 13 -56.12 49.52 45.70
N LYS A 14 -55.56 49.11 46.84
CA LYS A 14 -55.89 49.70 48.15
C LYS A 14 -55.45 51.15 48.25
N SER A 15 -54.27 51.50 47.73
CA SER A 15 -53.79 52.89 47.71
C SER A 15 -54.68 53.78 46.82
N PHE A 16 -55.15 53.25 45.70
CA PHE A 16 -56.01 53.98 44.75
C PHE A 16 -57.43 54.19 45.32
N ASN A 17 -57.99 53.22 46.02
CA ASN A 17 -59.28 53.37 46.70
C ASN A 17 -59.21 54.38 47.87
N THR A 18 -58.07 54.42 48.58
CA THR A 18 -57.80 55.42 49.63
C THR A 18 -57.69 56.82 49.04
N PHE A 19 -57.20 56.95 47.81
CA PHE A 19 -57.08 58.22 47.09
C PHE A 19 -58.44 58.75 46.60
N ILE A 20 -59.29 57.89 46.03
CA ILE A 20 -60.64 58.29 45.55
C ILE A 20 -61.58 58.63 46.72
N SER A 21 -61.41 57.98 47.88
CA SER A 21 -62.24 58.23 49.06
C SER A 21 -61.93 59.55 49.78
N ARG A 22 -60.85 60.26 49.41
CA ARG A 22 -60.54 61.59 49.92
C ARG A 22 -61.28 62.65 49.11
N HIS A 23 -62.52 62.93 49.50
CA HIS A 23 -63.23 64.14 49.09
C HIS A 23 -62.64 65.34 49.86
N GLU A 24 -61.47 65.84 49.43
CA GLU A 24 -61.06 67.20 49.78
C GLU A 24 -61.76 68.19 48.85
N HIS A 25 -62.76 68.86 49.40
CA HIS A 25 -63.35 70.05 48.83
C HIS A 25 -62.24 71.08 48.56
N PRO A 26 -62.16 71.72 47.38
CA PRO A 26 -61.27 72.85 47.21
C PRO A 26 -61.77 73.97 48.13
N GLN A 27 -61.04 74.26 49.21
CA GLN A 27 -61.23 75.50 49.94
C GLN A 27 -60.93 76.64 48.97
N ARG A 28 -62.00 77.27 48.47
CA ARG A 28 -61.96 78.63 47.95
C ARG A 28 -61.33 79.52 49.03
N PRO A 29 -60.33 80.36 48.71
CA PRO A 29 -59.86 81.36 49.64
C PRO A 29 -61.06 82.25 49.99
N SER A 30 -61.31 82.39 51.29
CA SER A 30 -62.23 83.35 51.86
C SER A 30 -61.97 84.74 51.28
N GLU A 31 -62.98 85.34 50.65
CA GLU A 31 -63.01 86.76 50.36
C GLU A 31 -63.03 87.53 51.69
N GLN A 32 -61.90 88.12 52.04
CA GLN A 32 -61.83 89.25 52.95
C GLN A 32 -61.47 90.48 52.14
N SER A 33 -62.39 91.44 52.16
CA SER A 33 -62.34 92.75 51.53
C SER A 33 -61.00 93.45 51.76
N GLY A 34 -60.35 93.81 50.66
CA GLY A 34 -59.16 94.64 50.65
C GLY A 34 -58.96 95.25 49.27
N SER A 35 -59.42 96.49 49.10
CA SER A 35 -59.01 97.35 48.00
C SER A 35 -57.48 97.43 47.98
N GLY A 36 -56.82 96.87 46.95
CA GLY A 36 -55.36 96.83 46.90
C GLY A 36 -54.78 95.91 45.82
N ASN A 37 -54.73 96.43 44.59
CA ASN A 37 -53.85 96.03 43.49
C ASN A 37 -53.92 94.56 43.00
N LEU A 38 -54.72 94.33 41.96
CA LEU A 38 -54.95 93.05 41.29
C LEU A 38 -53.71 92.55 40.51
N GLN A 39 -52.86 93.48 40.06
CA GLN A 39 -51.68 93.24 39.22
C GLN A 39 -50.64 92.23 39.79
N PRO A 40 -50.19 92.32 41.07
CA PRO A 40 -49.23 91.37 41.64
C PRO A 40 -49.76 89.93 41.76
N HIS A 41 -51.05 89.72 41.97
CA HIS A 41 -51.64 88.38 42.04
C HIS A 41 -51.64 87.67 40.68
N TYR A 42 -51.98 88.38 39.60
CA TYR A 42 -51.88 87.84 38.23
C TYR A 42 -50.43 87.53 37.85
N LYS A 43 -49.48 88.40 38.22
CA LYS A 43 -48.06 88.17 37.97
C LYS A 43 -47.57 86.90 38.67
N ARG A 44 -47.94 86.70 39.94
CA ARG A 44 -47.60 85.49 40.70
C ARG A 44 -48.24 84.23 40.10
N SER A 45 -49.50 84.31 39.67
CA SER A 45 -50.19 83.19 39.02
C SER A 45 -49.53 82.82 37.69
N MET A 46 -49.09 83.81 36.91
CA MET A 46 -48.38 83.62 35.66
C MET A 46 -47.00 82.97 35.88
N GLU A 47 -46.26 83.43 36.90
CA GLU A 47 -44.98 82.83 37.31
C GLU A 47 -45.14 81.35 37.74
N PHE A 48 -46.23 81.00 38.43
CA PHE A 48 -46.54 79.61 38.78
C PHE A 48 -46.89 78.75 37.56
N LEU A 49 -47.64 79.29 36.60
CA LEU A 49 -47.94 78.59 35.34
C LEU A 49 -46.68 78.37 34.51
N GLU A 50 -45.80 79.36 34.39
CA GLU A 50 -44.50 79.24 33.72
C GLU A 50 -43.57 78.26 34.45
N ALA A 51 -43.59 78.24 35.80
CA ALA A 51 -42.85 77.25 36.59
C ALA A 51 -43.40 75.83 36.37
N ALA A 52 -44.72 75.67 36.32
CA ALA A 52 -45.35 74.40 36.02
C ALA A 52 -45.02 73.94 34.60
N GLU A 53 -45.09 74.82 33.60
CA GLU A 53 -44.73 74.51 32.21
C GLU A 53 -43.25 74.10 32.09
N ARG A 54 -42.35 74.78 32.80
CA ARG A 54 -40.94 74.38 32.90
C ARG A 54 -40.79 72.97 33.48
N VAL A 55 -41.47 72.65 34.57
CA VAL A 55 -41.43 71.31 35.18
C VAL A 55 -42.00 70.25 34.22
N HIS A 56 -43.12 70.53 33.54
CA HIS A 56 -43.70 69.61 32.55
C HIS A 56 -42.77 69.38 31.36
N SER A 57 -42.10 70.44 30.88
CA SER A 57 -41.11 70.33 29.79
C SER A 57 -39.89 69.51 30.21
N GLN A 58 -39.39 69.71 31.43
CA GLN A 58 -38.30 68.95 32.01
C GLN A 58 -38.68 67.48 32.22
N HIS A 59 -39.89 67.20 32.71
CA HIS A 59 -40.38 65.84 32.88
C HIS A 59 -40.49 65.11 31.52
N ARG A 60 -41.04 65.76 30.50
CA ARG A 60 -41.09 65.23 29.13
C ARG A 60 -39.69 64.93 28.59
N TYR A 61 -38.72 65.82 28.84
CA TYR A 61 -37.33 65.61 28.44
C TYR A 61 -36.70 64.39 29.14
N LEU A 62 -36.88 64.25 30.45
CA LEU A 62 -36.36 63.11 31.22
C LEU A 62 -36.97 61.79 30.78
N GLN A 63 -38.27 61.77 30.47
CA GLN A 63 -38.96 60.58 29.96
C GLN A 63 -38.37 60.15 28.61
N LEU A 64 -38.20 61.11 27.68
CA LEU A 64 -37.58 60.84 26.38
C LEU A 64 -36.12 60.36 26.52
N ASP A 65 -35.36 60.91 27.47
CA ASP A 65 -33.98 60.47 27.74
C ASP A 65 -33.95 59.03 28.31
N GLN A 66 -34.89 58.67 29.18
CA GLN A 66 -35.03 57.32 29.70
C GLN A 66 -35.41 56.32 28.60
N GLU A 67 -36.41 56.64 27.77
CA GLU A 67 -36.82 55.81 26.64
C GLU A 67 -35.69 55.63 25.62
N LYS A 68 -34.95 56.71 25.30
CA LYS A 68 -33.77 56.64 24.45
C LYS A 68 -32.71 55.70 25.01
N LYS A 69 -32.37 55.82 26.31
CA LYS A 69 -31.40 54.92 26.97
C LYS A 69 -31.87 53.46 26.96
N GLN A 70 -33.15 53.20 27.19
CA GLN A 70 -33.72 51.85 27.12
C GLN A 70 -33.64 51.29 25.70
N MET A 71 -33.97 52.10 24.69
CA MET A 71 -33.87 51.71 23.28
C MET A 71 -32.42 51.43 22.87
N GLU A 72 -31.46 52.26 23.30
CA GLU A 72 -30.04 52.03 23.06
C GLU A 72 -29.55 50.72 23.67
N LEU A 73 -29.98 50.40 24.90
CA LEU A 73 -29.65 49.13 25.55
C LEU A 73 -30.29 47.93 24.84
N SER A 74 -31.56 48.05 24.44
CA SER A 74 -32.26 47.01 23.66
C SER A 74 -31.55 46.75 22.33
N HIS A 75 -31.19 47.81 21.60
CA HIS A 75 -30.48 47.69 20.34
C HIS A 75 -29.07 47.11 20.51
N LYS A 76 -28.36 47.46 21.58
CA LYS A 76 -27.07 46.82 21.94
C LYS A 76 -27.23 45.31 22.20
N ARG A 77 -28.28 44.91 22.92
CA ARG A 77 -28.59 43.49 23.17
C ARG A 77 -28.94 42.75 21.89
N ALA A 78 -29.83 43.29 21.07
CA ALA A 78 -30.22 42.68 19.80
C ALA A 78 -29.03 42.53 18.85
N ARG A 79 -28.11 43.51 18.81
CA ARG A 79 -26.87 43.42 18.03
C ARG A 79 -25.96 42.31 18.54
N PHE A 80 -25.75 42.23 19.85
CA PHE A 80 -24.92 41.20 20.45
C PHE A 80 -25.50 39.79 20.21
N GLU A 81 -26.81 39.62 20.34
CA GLU A 81 -27.48 38.35 20.06
C GLU A 81 -27.35 37.95 18.59
N LEU A 82 -27.51 38.89 17.66
CA LEU A 82 -27.35 38.64 16.24
C LEU A 82 -25.89 38.31 15.86
N GLU A 83 -24.93 39.03 16.44
CA GLU A 83 -23.49 38.75 16.27
C GLU A 83 -23.12 37.36 16.83
N LYS A 84 -23.65 37.03 18.01
CA LYS A 84 -23.46 35.71 18.62
C LYS A 84 -24.06 34.60 17.75
N ALA A 85 -25.30 34.76 17.28
CA ALA A 85 -25.95 33.79 16.39
C ALA A 85 -25.20 33.63 15.06
N ALA A 86 -24.72 34.74 14.49
CA ALA A 86 -23.90 34.71 13.27
C ALA A 86 -22.56 33.99 13.50
N SER A 87 -21.90 34.25 14.64
CA SER A 87 -20.64 33.59 15.01
C SER A 87 -20.82 32.09 15.26
N GLU A 88 -21.89 31.69 15.95
CA GLU A 88 -22.25 30.27 16.15
C GLU A 88 -22.55 29.57 14.82
N SER A 89 -23.29 30.23 13.93
CA SER A 89 -23.56 29.71 12.58
C SER A 89 -22.28 29.55 11.76
N ALA A 90 -21.37 30.54 11.80
CA ALA A 90 -20.09 30.48 11.09
C ALA A 90 -19.25 29.29 11.59
N ARG A 91 -19.15 29.12 12.91
CA ARG A 91 -18.42 28.00 13.52
C ARG A 91 -19.01 26.64 13.15
N ASN A 92 -20.33 26.52 13.09
CA ASN A 92 -20.99 25.28 12.68
C ASN A 92 -20.72 24.96 11.20
N LEU A 93 -20.72 25.98 10.33
CA LEU A 93 -20.38 25.81 8.91
C LEU A 93 -18.91 25.39 8.74
N GLU A 94 -17.98 25.99 9.49
CA GLU A 94 -16.57 25.58 9.48
C GLU A 94 -16.41 24.11 9.88
N GLN A 95 -17.04 23.68 10.98
CA GLN A 95 -17.00 22.27 11.39
C GLN A 95 -17.57 21.32 10.35
N GLU A 96 -18.62 21.72 9.64
CA GLU A 96 -19.22 20.89 8.61
C GLU A 96 -18.34 20.83 7.35
N VAL A 97 -17.64 21.92 7.01
CA VAL A 97 -16.63 21.93 5.95
C VAL A 97 -15.48 20.99 6.31
N ASP A 98 -14.97 21.05 7.54
CA ASP A 98 -13.87 20.19 7.99
C ASP A 98 -14.28 18.70 7.92
N ARG A 99 -15.48 18.35 8.41
CA ARG A 99 -16.01 16.98 8.30
C ARG A 99 -16.15 16.53 6.85
N ASN A 100 -16.64 17.40 5.97
CA ASN A 100 -16.77 17.06 4.56
C ASN A 100 -15.41 16.89 3.90
N GLN A 101 -14.41 17.69 4.26
CA GLN A 101 -13.04 17.52 3.79
C GLN A 101 -12.45 16.19 4.24
N ASP A 102 -12.65 15.79 5.51
CA ASP A 102 -12.20 14.49 6.03
C ASP A 102 -12.87 13.32 5.29
N LEU A 103 -14.19 13.39 5.06
CA LEU A 103 -14.94 12.37 4.32
C LEU A 103 -14.48 12.27 2.87
N LEU A 104 -14.24 13.40 2.21
CA LEU A 104 -13.69 13.43 0.85
C LEU A 104 -12.27 12.87 0.82
N GLY A 105 -11.44 13.19 1.80
CA GLY A 105 -10.09 12.65 1.95
C GLY A 105 -10.09 11.12 2.08
N GLN A 106 -10.94 10.58 2.96
CA GLN A 106 -11.14 9.13 3.09
C GLN A 106 -11.63 8.51 1.78
N LYS A 107 -12.56 9.17 1.08
CA LYS A 107 -13.08 8.64 -0.18
C LYS A 107 -12.03 8.61 -1.29
N ILE A 108 -11.18 9.63 -1.35
CA ILE A 108 -10.04 9.66 -2.28
C ILE A 108 -9.09 8.51 -1.96
N GLU A 109 -8.74 8.29 -0.69
CA GLU A 109 -7.86 7.21 -0.28
C GLU A 109 -8.42 5.82 -0.64
N GLU A 110 -9.73 5.60 -0.44
CA GLU A 110 -10.41 4.38 -0.89
C GLU A 110 -10.30 4.18 -2.41
N LEU A 111 -10.61 5.23 -3.18
CA LEU A 111 -10.57 5.17 -4.64
C LEU A 111 -9.14 4.95 -5.16
N GLU A 112 -8.13 5.51 -4.50
CA GLU A 112 -6.73 5.27 -4.83
C GLU A 112 -6.32 3.81 -4.57
N LYS A 113 -6.75 3.22 -3.46
CA LYS A 113 -6.51 1.80 -3.16
C LYS A 113 -7.20 0.88 -4.18
N ASP A 114 -8.45 1.18 -4.52
CA ASP A 114 -9.18 0.42 -5.53
C ASP A 114 -8.52 0.54 -6.91
N ARG A 115 -8.03 1.73 -7.28
CA ARG A 115 -7.30 1.94 -8.53
C ARG A 115 -6.02 1.11 -8.55
N GLN A 116 -5.22 1.14 -7.48
CA GLN A 116 -4.00 0.33 -7.37
C GLN A 116 -4.30 -1.16 -7.52
N ARG A 117 -5.34 -1.65 -6.84
CA ARG A 117 -5.76 -3.05 -6.93
C ARG A 117 -6.17 -3.45 -8.35
N LEU A 118 -6.90 -2.58 -9.05
CA LEU A 118 -7.30 -2.81 -10.44
C LEU A 118 -6.09 -2.77 -11.39
N GLU A 119 -5.14 -1.87 -11.17
CA GLU A 119 -3.89 -1.81 -11.92
C GLU A 119 -3.07 -3.09 -11.75
N GLU A 120 -2.93 -3.61 -10.52
CA GLU A 120 -2.27 -4.89 -10.25
C GLU A 120 -2.97 -6.06 -10.97
N GLN A 121 -4.31 -6.11 -10.91
CA GLN A 121 -5.08 -7.13 -11.60
C GLN A 121 -4.91 -7.07 -13.12
N ASN A 122 -4.92 -5.86 -13.69
CA ASN A 122 -4.67 -5.66 -15.12
C ASN A 122 -3.26 -6.12 -15.51
N ASN A 123 -2.22 -5.76 -14.74
CA ASN A 123 -0.86 -6.18 -15.01
C ASN A 123 -0.71 -7.72 -15.01
N ILE A 124 -1.38 -8.41 -14.08
CA ILE A 124 -1.38 -9.88 -14.02
C ILE A 124 -2.08 -10.47 -15.26
N LEU A 125 -3.22 -9.90 -15.66
CA LEU A 125 -3.97 -10.34 -16.84
C LEU A 125 -3.19 -10.11 -18.13
N GLU A 126 -2.54 -8.95 -18.28
CA GLU A 126 -1.67 -8.63 -19.41
C GLU A 126 -0.49 -9.60 -19.51
N MET A 127 0.23 -9.83 -18.42
CA MET A 127 1.32 -10.82 -18.39
C MET A 127 0.85 -12.23 -18.76
N ARG A 128 -0.35 -12.62 -18.31
CA ARG A 128 -0.94 -13.91 -18.65
C ARG A 128 -1.30 -13.99 -20.14
N LEU A 129 -1.87 -12.93 -20.70
CA LEU A 129 -2.16 -12.84 -22.13
C LEU A 129 -0.90 -12.88 -22.99
N GLU A 130 0.15 -12.16 -22.61
CA GLU A 130 1.46 -12.22 -23.29
C GLU A 130 2.04 -13.63 -23.27
N ARG A 131 1.98 -14.31 -22.12
CA ARG A 131 2.43 -15.70 -22.01
C ARG A 131 1.63 -16.63 -22.94
N HIS A 132 0.32 -16.49 -22.99
CA HIS A 132 -0.53 -17.28 -23.89
C HIS A 132 -0.23 -16.97 -25.37
N ASN A 133 -0.03 -15.70 -25.73
CA ASN A 133 0.37 -15.30 -27.07
C ASN A 133 1.73 -15.89 -27.48
N LEU A 134 2.71 -15.93 -26.58
CA LEU A 134 4.01 -16.56 -26.81
C LEU A 134 3.90 -18.09 -26.98
N GLN A 135 2.89 -18.71 -26.38
CA GLN A 135 2.58 -20.13 -26.54
C GLN A 135 1.79 -20.43 -27.82
N GLY A 136 1.38 -19.40 -28.57
CA GLY A 136 0.62 -19.54 -29.80
C GLY A 136 -0.89 -19.68 -29.59
N ASP A 137 -1.40 -19.34 -28.41
CA ASP A 137 -2.85 -19.27 -28.19
C ASP A 137 -3.44 -18.06 -28.94
N TYR A 138 -4.67 -18.21 -29.40
CA TYR A 138 -5.37 -17.21 -30.20
C TYR A 138 -6.84 -17.12 -29.81
N ASP A 139 -7.41 -15.93 -29.99
CA ASP A 139 -8.85 -15.71 -29.79
C ASP A 139 -9.64 -16.31 -30.96
N PRO A 140 -10.51 -17.32 -30.73
CA PRO A 140 -11.27 -17.99 -31.80
C PRO A 140 -12.36 -17.11 -32.42
N VAL A 141 -12.76 -16.01 -31.76
CA VAL A 141 -13.73 -15.05 -32.32
C VAL A 141 -13.07 -14.15 -33.35
N LYS A 142 -11.81 -13.78 -33.12
CA LYS A 142 -11.05 -12.85 -33.98
C LYS A 142 -10.21 -13.58 -35.02
N THR A 143 -9.70 -14.76 -34.69
CA THR A 143 -8.66 -15.43 -35.47
C THR A 143 -9.08 -16.86 -35.79
N ARG A 144 -9.01 -17.21 -37.08
CA ARG A 144 -9.21 -18.59 -37.55
C ARG A 144 -7.88 -19.14 -38.06
N VAL A 145 -7.44 -20.26 -37.48
CA VAL A 145 -6.23 -20.96 -37.92
C VAL A 145 -6.57 -21.95 -39.02
N ILE A 146 -5.82 -21.88 -40.12
CA ILE A 146 -6.01 -22.72 -41.30
C ILE A 146 -4.65 -23.37 -41.62
N HIS A 147 -4.67 -24.65 -41.97
CA HIS A 147 -3.52 -25.35 -42.50
C HIS A 147 -3.94 -26.26 -43.66
N LEU A 148 -2.97 -26.65 -44.49
CA LEU A 148 -3.22 -27.60 -45.58
C LEU A 148 -3.63 -28.96 -44.99
N LYS A 149 -4.66 -29.58 -45.60
CA LYS A 149 -5.10 -30.94 -45.25
C LYS A 149 -4.01 -31.96 -45.51
N LEU A 150 -3.30 -31.81 -46.64
CA LEU A 150 -2.10 -32.56 -46.97
C LEU A 150 -0.90 -31.73 -46.53
N ASN A 151 -0.32 -32.10 -45.40
CA ASN A 151 0.89 -31.45 -44.89
C ASN A 151 1.96 -32.50 -44.57
N PRO A 152 3.25 -32.11 -44.60
CA PRO A 152 4.35 -33.04 -44.34
C PRO A 152 4.24 -33.79 -43.00
N THR A 153 3.64 -33.16 -41.98
CA THR A 153 3.42 -33.80 -40.67
C THR A 153 2.36 -34.91 -40.72
N ALA A 154 1.29 -34.71 -41.49
CA ALA A 154 0.22 -35.68 -41.68
C ALA A 154 0.74 -36.88 -42.48
N GLU A 155 1.54 -36.64 -43.52
CA GLU A 155 2.22 -37.69 -44.28
C GLU A 155 3.18 -38.49 -43.39
N ALA A 156 4.03 -37.82 -42.61
CA ALA A 156 4.94 -38.48 -41.68
C ALA A 156 4.19 -39.30 -40.61
N LYS A 157 3.04 -38.80 -40.12
CA LYS A 157 2.19 -39.54 -39.18
C LYS A 157 1.58 -40.78 -39.82
N GLN A 158 1.13 -40.68 -41.07
CA GLN A 158 0.58 -41.80 -41.82
C GLN A 158 1.64 -42.87 -42.10
N GLN A 159 2.84 -42.47 -42.53
CA GLN A 159 3.97 -43.40 -42.75
C GLN A 159 4.34 -44.13 -41.46
N ARG A 160 4.49 -43.40 -40.35
CA ARG A 160 4.75 -44.02 -39.03
C ARG A 160 3.69 -45.05 -38.66
N GLN A 161 2.42 -44.78 -38.97
CA GLN A 161 1.33 -45.69 -38.67
C GLN A 161 1.35 -46.94 -39.56
N GLN A 162 1.74 -46.80 -40.83
CA GLN A 162 1.95 -47.93 -41.74
C GLN A 162 3.13 -48.80 -41.31
N GLU A 163 4.26 -48.19 -40.95
CA GLU A 163 5.44 -48.90 -40.44
C GLU A 163 5.12 -49.65 -39.15
N ALA A 164 4.42 -49.01 -38.21
CA ALA A 164 3.98 -49.67 -36.98
C ALA A 164 3.07 -50.87 -37.26
N GLY A 165 2.16 -50.74 -38.23
CA GLY A 165 1.32 -51.85 -38.70
C GLY A 165 2.14 -52.98 -39.32
N ALA A 166 3.08 -52.67 -40.22
CA ALA A 166 3.95 -53.66 -40.85
C ALA A 166 4.79 -54.43 -39.81
N VAL A 167 5.37 -53.73 -38.84
CA VAL A 167 6.11 -54.35 -37.74
C VAL A 167 5.21 -55.25 -36.89
N GLN A 168 3.97 -54.83 -36.62
CA GLN A 168 3.00 -55.68 -35.91
C GLN A 168 2.67 -56.94 -36.69
N GLU A 169 2.47 -56.85 -38.00
CA GLU A 169 2.23 -57.99 -38.88
C GLU A 169 3.43 -58.94 -38.98
N GLU A 170 4.65 -58.41 -39.01
CA GLU A 170 5.87 -59.22 -38.96
C GLU A 170 6.00 -59.92 -37.61
N LEU A 171 5.69 -59.23 -36.51
CA LEU A 171 5.71 -59.83 -35.17
C LEU A 171 4.65 -60.93 -35.04
N THR A 172 3.45 -60.77 -35.59
CA THR A 172 2.43 -61.83 -35.56
C THR A 172 2.87 -63.03 -36.39
N ARG A 173 3.40 -62.81 -37.60
CA ARG A 173 3.95 -63.89 -38.44
C ARG A 173 5.10 -64.64 -37.76
N LEU A 174 6.06 -63.91 -37.17
CA LEU A 174 7.18 -64.52 -36.44
C LEU A 174 6.69 -65.30 -35.22
N ARG A 175 5.69 -64.78 -34.49
CA ARG A 175 5.08 -65.48 -33.36
C ARG A 175 4.36 -66.75 -33.79
N GLU A 176 3.67 -66.73 -34.92
CA GLU A 176 3.02 -67.92 -35.50
C GLU A 176 4.06 -68.96 -35.96
N LEU A 177 5.13 -68.51 -36.60
CA LEU A 177 6.22 -69.37 -37.03
C LEU A 177 6.89 -70.07 -35.84
N VAL A 178 7.27 -69.32 -34.79
CA VAL A 178 7.83 -69.89 -33.55
C VAL A 178 6.88 -70.89 -32.90
N ARG A 179 5.58 -70.61 -32.89
CA ARG A 179 4.57 -71.53 -32.36
C ARG A 179 4.51 -72.84 -33.16
N SER A 180 4.54 -72.75 -34.49
CA SER A 180 4.58 -73.94 -35.36
C SER A 180 5.87 -74.77 -35.18
N TYR A 181 7.01 -74.12 -34.95
CA TYR A 181 8.27 -74.81 -34.63
C TYR A 181 8.23 -75.49 -33.25
N GLN A 182 7.56 -74.89 -32.26
CA GLN A 182 7.37 -75.47 -30.94
C GLN A 182 6.37 -76.64 -30.96
N GLU A 183 5.36 -76.60 -31.84
CA GLU A 183 4.35 -77.66 -32.00
C GLU A 183 4.85 -78.84 -32.87
N GLY A 184 5.86 -78.61 -33.73
CA GLY A 184 6.36 -79.58 -34.71
C GLY A 184 7.57 -80.44 -34.30
N GLY A 185 8.09 -80.36 -33.07
CA GLY A 185 9.30 -81.09 -32.67
C GLY A 185 9.34 -81.54 -31.22
N VAL A 186 9.21 -82.85 -30.99
CA VAL A 186 9.55 -83.49 -29.71
C VAL A 186 10.95 -84.11 -29.80
N ALA A 187 11.75 -83.79 -28.78
CA ALA A 187 13.02 -84.39 -28.34
C ALA A 187 14.30 -84.09 -29.15
N SER A 188 15.15 -83.26 -28.56
CA SER A 188 16.55 -83.63 -28.28
C SER A 188 17.08 -82.79 -27.12
N GLN A 189 17.41 -83.50 -26.05
CA GLN A 189 18.29 -83.07 -24.98
C GLN A 189 19.71 -83.37 -25.47
N ASP A 190 20.51 -82.36 -25.82
CA ASP A 190 21.91 -82.28 -25.37
C ASP A 190 22.56 -80.92 -25.64
N ASP A 191 23.57 -80.69 -24.83
CA ASP A 191 24.35 -79.50 -24.59
C ASP A 191 25.16 -78.98 -25.81
N SER A 192 25.58 -77.71 -25.70
CA SER A 192 26.45 -76.95 -26.61
C SER A 192 25.83 -76.42 -27.91
N SER A 193 25.49 -75.12 -27.92
CA SER A 193 26.17 -74.11 -28.74
C SER A 193 25.39 -72.77 -28.79
N ILE A 194 26.14 -71.68 -28.55
CA ILE A 194 25.89 -70.30 -28.99
C ILE A 194 24.95 -69.44 -28.13
N HIS A 195 25.56 -68.85 -27.09
CA HIS A 195 25.37 -67.49 -26.60
C HIS A 195 24.35 -66.60 -27.36
N THR A 196 23.26 -66.17 -26.71
CA THR A 196 22.59 -64.91 -27.09
C THR A 196 21.66 -64.23 -26.05
N PRO A 197 21.77 -64.45 -24.71
CA PRO A 197 21.37 -63.41 -23.74
C PRO A 197 22.58 -62.53 -23.34
N GLY A 198 23.78 -63.11 -23.25
CA GLY A 198 24.99 -62.41 -22.82
C GLY A 198 25.48 -61.35 -23.80
N PHE A 199 25.31 -61.54 -25.11
CA PHE A 199 25.70 -60.54 -26.11
C PHE A 199 24.78 -59.32 -26.09
N ASN A 200 23.47 -59.53 -25.84
CA ASN A 200 22.51 -58.44 -25.68
C ASN A 200 22.71 -57.70 -24.35
N LEU A 201 22.95 -58.42 -23.23
CA LEU A 201 23.30 -57.79 -21.96
C LEU A 201 24.63 -57.06 -22.02
N ARG A 202 25.63 -57.59 -22.74
CA ARG A 202 26.93 -56.95 -22.90
C ARG A 202 26.85 -55.70 -23.77
N LYS A 203 26.11 -55.75 -24.89
CA LYS A 203 25.78 -54.56 -25.69
C LYS A 203 24.96 -53.53 -24.89
N GLN A 204 24.07 -53.98 -24.02
CA GLN A 204 23.28 -53.11 -23.14
C GLN A 204 24.16 -52.48 -22.04
N MET A 205 25.12 -53.22 -21.50
CA MET A 205 26.10 -52.73 -20.54
C MET A 205 27.04 -51.71 -21.18
N GLU A 206 27.61 -52.03 -22.35
CA GLU A 206 28.47 -51.13 -23.12
C GLU A 206 27.71 -49.86 -23.56
N SER A 207 26.45 -49.97 -23.98
CA SER A 207 25.64 -48.79 -24.32
C SER A 207 25.24 -47.95 -23.10
N SER A 208 25.01 -48.58 -21.94
CA SER A 208 24.76 -47.87 -20.68
C SER A 208 26.02 -47.17 -20.16
N GLU A 209 27.19 -47.83 -20.24
CA GLU A 209 28.49 -47.26 -19.90
C GLU A 209 28.83 -46.08 -20.81
N LEU A 210 28.62 -46.21 -22.13
CA LEU A 210 28.82 -45.12 -23.08
C LEU A 210 27.86 -43.95 -22.81
N ARG A 211 26.61 -44.24 -22.43
CA ARG A 211 25.65 -43.20 -22.04
C ARG A 211 26.10 -42.48 -20.77
N ASN A 212 26.58 -43.22 -19.77
CA ASN A 212 27.13 -42.64 -18.53
C ASN A 212 28.42 -41.84 -18.79
N GLN A 213 29.28 -42.30 -19.70
CA GLN A 213 30.48 -41.56 -20.10
C GLN A 213 30.12 -40.25 -20.79
N ARG A 214 29.22 -40.29 -21.77
CA ARG A 214 28.69 -39.07 -22.43
C ARG A 214 28.03 -38.13 -21.42
N LEU A 215 27.30 -38.66 -20.43
CA LEU A 215 26.68 -37.85 -19.39
C LEU A 215 27.73 -37.17 -18.50
N LYS A 216 28.81 -37.87 -18.13
CA LYS A 216 29.95 -37.29 -17.40
C LYS A 216 30.64 -36.20 -18.22
N GLU A 217 30.86 -36.41 -19.51
CA GLU A 217 31.45 -35.42 -20.42
C GLU A 217 30.57 -34.17 -20.53
N VAL A 218 29.25 -34.35 -20.71
CA VAL A 218 28.29 -33.23 -20.76
C VAL A 218 28.26 -32.48 -19.43
N PHE A 219 28.26 -33.19 -18.30
CA PHE A 219 28.29 -32.58 -16.97
C PHE A 219 29.57 -31.78 -16.75
N GLN A 220 30.74 -32.35 -17.07
CA GLN A 220 32.02 -31.66 -17.00
C GLN A 220 32.04 -30.40 -17.88
N LYS A 221 31.57 -30.52 -19.13
CA LYS A 221 31.46 -29.38 -20.04
C LYS A 221 30.54 -28.29 -19.49
N LYS A 222 29.40 -28.65 -18.90
CA LYS A 222 28.44 -27.71 -18.30
C LYS A 222 28.97 -27.04 -17.05
N ILE A 223 29.67 -27.77 -16.18
CA ILE A 223 30.35 -27.19 -15.01
C ILE A 223 31.44 -26.24 -15.47
N GLN A 224 32.23 -26.60 -16.48
CA GLN A 224 33.28 -25.72 -17.01
C GLN A 224 32.69 -24.45 -17.64
N GLU A 225 31.60 -24.57 -18.39
CA GLU A 225 30.85 -23.43 -18.94
C GLU A 225 30.38 -22.49 -17.83
N PHE A 226 29.74 -23.04 -16.78
CA PHE A 226 29.29 -22.26 -15.63
C PHE A 226 30.45 -21.56 -14.90
N ARG A 227 31.55 -22.28 -14.65
CA ARG A 227 32.76 -21.73 -14.02
C ARG A 227 33.36 -20.58 -14.84
N THR A 228 33.36 -20.72 -16.17
CA THR A 228 33.86 -19.67 -17.08
C THR A 228 32.97 -18.42 -17.00
N VAL A 229 31.66 -18.59 -16.98
CA VAL A 229 30.71 -17.47 -16.82
C VAL A 229 30.88 -16.79 -15.46
N CYS A 230 30.98 -17.56 -14.36
CA CYS A 230 31.22 -17.01 -13.03
C CYS A 230 32.54 -16.22 -12.96
N TYR A 231 33.60 -16.73 -13.58
CA TYR A 231 34.89 -16.05 -13.65
C TYR A 231 34.81 -14.72 -14.37
N VAL A 232 34.17 -14.68 -15.54
CA VAL A 232 34.02 -13.45 -16.34
C VAL A 232 33.12 -12.42 -15.66
N LEU A 233 32.03 -12.86 -15.02
CA LEU A 233 31.05 -11.95 -14.42
C LEU A 233 31.48 -11.42 -13.04
N THR A 234 32.06 -12.27 -12.20
CA THR A 234 32.37 -11.91 -10.81
C THR A 234 33.85 -11.61 -10.59
N GLY A 235 34.71 -11.97 -11.55
CA GLY A 235 36.16 -11.88 -11.42
C GLY A 235 36.78 -13.01 -10.60
N TYR A 236 36.01 -14.01 -10.15
CA TYR A 236 36.51 -15.11 -9.33
C TYR A 236 36.44 -16.46 -10.02
N GLN A 237 37.58 -17.14 -10.09
CA GLN A 237 37.66 -18.54 -10.49
C GLN A 237 37.39 -19.40 -9.25
N ILE A 238 36.29 -20.16 -9.30
CA ILE A 238 35.87 -21.03 -8.19
C ILE A 238 36.27 -22.48 -8.52
N ASP A 239 37.22 -23.03 -7.76
CA ASP A 239 37.72 -24.39 -7.85
C ASP A 239 37.28 -25.24 -6.65
N ILE A 240 36.97 -26.51 -6.88
CA ILE A 240 36.71 -27.49 -5.81
C ILE A 240 38.04 -28.16 -5.48
N THR A 241 38.50 -28.01 -4.23
CA THR A 241 39.82 -28.51 -3.81
C THR A 241 39.71 -29.90 -3.20
N THR A 242 38.98 -30.00 -2.09
CA THR A 242 38.65 -31.24 -1.37
C THR A 242 37.15 -31.19 -1.04
N GLU A 243 36.62 -32.25 -0.44
CA GLU A 243 35.20 -32.27 -0.05
C GLU A 243 34.83 -31.03 0.78
N ASN A 244 33.81 -30.31 0.30
CA ASN A 244 33.26 -29.11 0.92
C ASN A 244 34.23 -27.90 1.00
N GLN A 245 35.31 -27.89 0.22
CA GLN A 245 36.25 -26.76 0.18
C GLN A 245 36.36 -26.15 -1.23
N TYR A 246 36.14 -24.85 -1.29
CA TYR A 246 36.08 -24.05 -2.50
C TYR A 246 37.19 -23.01 -2.48
N ARG A 247 38.09 -23.09 -3.45
CA ARG A 247 39.16 -22.11 -3.66
C ARG A 247 38.67 -21.05 -4.63
N LEU A 248 38.81 -19.79 -4.24
CA LEU A 248 38.51 -18.62 -5.04
C LEU A 248 39.83 -17.93 -5.39
N THR A 249 40.11 -17.82 -6.67
CA THR A 249 41.25 -17.06 -7.20
C THR A 249 40.70 -15.86 -7.96
N SER A 250 41.13 -14.66 -7.59
CA SER A 250 40.71 -13.43 -8.28
C SER A 250 41.43 -13.29 -9.63
N VAL A 251 40.76 -12.70 -10.61
CA VAL A 251 41.36 -12.27 -11.89
C VAL A 251 42.44 -11.21 -11.68
N TYR A 252 42.33 -10.43 -10.60
CA TYR A 252 43.26 -9.37 -10.23
C TYR A 252 44.27 -9.81 -9.16
N ALA A 253 44.48 -11.13 -8.99
CA ALA A 253 45.46 -11.65 -8.05
C ALA A 253 46.88 -11.25 -8.45
N GLU A 254 47.66 -10.70 -7.51
CA GLU A 254 49.05 -10.25 -7.74
C GLU A 254 50.00 -11.45 -7.88
N HIS A 255 49.75 -12.53 -7.14
CA HIS A 255 50.52 -13.76 -7.20
C HIS A 255 49.65 -15.00 -7.49
N MET A 256 50.24 -16.01 -8.13
CA MET A 256 49.52 -17.26 -8.45
C MET A 256 49.05 -18.03 -7.21
N GLN A 257 49.64 -17.76 -6.05
CA GLN A 257 49.29 -18.38 -4.77
C GLN A 257 48.17 -17.64 -4.02
N ASP A 258 47.82 -16.42 -4.45
CA ASP A 258 46.82 -15.59 -3.79
C ASP A 258 45.43 -16.14 -4.05
N SER A 259 44.91 -16.86 -3.05
CA SER A 259 43.61 -17.47 -3.12
C SER A 259 42.91 -17.46 -1.76
N LEU A 260 41.60 -17.30 -1.83
CA LEU A 260 40.70 -17.39 -0.70
C LEU A 260 40.15 -18.81 -0.65
N LEU A 261 40.14 -19.42 0.54
CA LEU A 261 39.62 -20.77 0.71
C LEU A 261 38.36 -20.73 1.57
N PHE A 262 37.24 -21.18 1.03
CA PHE A 262 35.98 -21.27 1.75
C PHE A 262 35.60 -22.72 2.01
N LYS A 263 35.16 -23.01 3.23
CA LYS A 263 34.64 -24.32 3.62
C LYS A 263 33.15 -24.24 3.88
N LYS A 264 32.39 -25.17 3.29
CA LYS A 264 30.96 -25.33 3.56
C LYS A 264 30.77 -26.11 4.86
N GLY A 265 30.10 -25.48 5.83
CA GLY A 265 29.67 -26.07 7.08
C GLY A 265 28.48 -27.03 6.92
N SER A 266 28.21 -27.84 7.94
CA SER A 266 27.11 -28.81 7.97
C SER A 266 25.72 -28.17 7.87
N ASN A 267 25.59 -26.93 8.34
CA ASN A 267 24.40 -26.08 8.25
C ASN A 267 24.25 -25.37 6.88
N GLY A 268 25.17 -25.57 5.94
CA GLY A 268 25.20 -24.88 4.66
C GLY A 268 25.83 -23.49 4.68
N SER A 269 26.33 -22.99 5.83
CA SER A 269 27.07 -21.72 5.85
C SER A 269 28.48 -21.88 5.28
N MET A 270 28.97 -20.81 4.66
CA MET A 270 30.31 -20.77 4.09
C MET A 270 31.24 -20.01 5.04
N HIS A 271 32.37 -20.63 5.41
CA HIS A 271 33.37 -20.05 6.31
C HIS A 271 34.68 -19.83 5.58
N LEU A 272 35.25 -18.63 5.70
CA LEU A 272 36.58 -18.34 5.19
C LEU A 272 37.61 -19.06 6.06
N MET A 273 38.53 -19.78 5.42
CA MET A 273 39.69 -20.39 6.05
C MET A 273 40.88 -19.45 5.95
N GLU A 274 41.74 -19.49 6.95
CA GLU A 274 42.96 -18.68 6.97
C GLU A 274 43.94 -19.17 5.90
N THR A 275 44.26 -18.28 4.96
CA THR A 275 45.34 -18.41 3.98
C THR A 275 46.31 -17.24 4.15
N GLU A 276 47.52 -17.35 3.60
CA GLU A 276 48.47 -16.22 3.63
C GLU A 276 47.88 -14.96 3.00
N PHE A 277 47.13 -15.12 1.92
CA PHE A 277 46.39 -14.03 1.29
C PHE A 277 45.27 -13.49 2.19
N SER A 278 44.47 -14.34 2.84
CA SER A 278 43.36 -13.86 3.69
C SER A 278 43.84 -13.04 4.89
N LYS A 279 45.05 -13.30 5.40
CA LYS A 279 45.66 -12.52 6.50
C LYS A 279 45.90 -11.06 6.09
N THR A 280 46.20 -10.80 4.82
CA THR A 280 46.40 -9.43 4.32
C THR A 280 45.10 -8.62 4.26
N LEU A 281 43.95 -9.28 4.29
CA LEU A 281 42.61 -8.69 4.16
C LEU A 281 41.87 -8.58 5.51
N GLY A 282 42.59 -8.60 6.64
CA GLY A 282 42.01 -8.70 7.97
C GLY A 282 40.95 -7.63 8.31
N GLU A 283 41.16 -6.39 7.88
CA GLU A 283 40.19 -5.30 8.09
C GLU A 283 38.88 -5.56 7.33
N MET A 284 38.96 -5.98 6.07
CA MET A 284 37.79 -6.30 5.24
C MET A 284 37.06 -7.55 5.74
N VAL A 285 37.79 -8.56 6.24
CA VAL A 285 37.21 -9.74 6.88
C VAL A 285 36.41 -9.32 8.11
N THR A 286 36.98 -8.46 8.95
CA THR A 286 36.32 -7.96 10.17
C THR A 286 35.07 -7.15 9.84
N LEU A 287 35.14 -6.24 8.87
CA LEU A 287 34.00 -5.43 8.50
C LEU A 287 32.89 -6.24 7.81
N HIS A 288 33.21 -6.98 6.74
CA HIS A 288 32.20 -7.57 5.87
C HIS A 288 31.77 -8.98 6.30
N LEU A 289 32.67 -9.81 6.84
CA LEU A 289 32.33 -11.16 7.27
C LEU A 289 31.88 -11.23 8.74
N HIS A 290 32.51 -10.48 9.65
CA HIS A 290 32.13 -10.50 11.07
C HIS A 290 30.97 -9.56 11.41
N HIS A 291 31.04 -8.28 11.03
CA HIS A 291 29.98 -7.31 11.34
C HIS A 291 28.78 -7.43 10.40
N GLN A 292 29.00 -7.34 9.09
CA GLN A 292 27.91 -7.34 8.10
C GLN A 292 27.40 -8.75 7.75
N LYS A 293 28.18 -9.80 8.06
CA LYS A 293 27.86 -11.21 7.77
C LYS A 293 27.51 -11.47 6.29
N SER A 294 28.19 -10.78 5.37
CA SER A 294 27.91 -10.84 3.93
C SER A 294 29.17 -11.19 3.13
N ILE A 295 29.21 -12.42 2.62
CA ILE A 295 30.27 -12.88 1.71
C ILE A 295 30.25 -12.11 0.39
N PRO A 296 29.09 -11.83 -0.25
CA PRO A 296 29.08 -11.01 -1.46
C PRO A 296 29.65 -9.61 -1.26
N ALA A 297 29.36 -8.96 -0.12
CA ALA A 297 29.93 -7.65 0.21
C ALA A 297 31.46 -7.74 0.37
N PHE A 298 31.93 -8.76 1.08
CA PHE A 298 33.36 -9.02 1.25
C PHE A 298 34.07 -9.22 -0.09
N LEU A 299 33.59 -10.14 -0.94
CA LEU A 299 34.20 -10.42 -2.24
C LEU A 299 34.18 -9.18 -3.16
N SER A 300 33.10 -8.39 -3.11
CA SER A 300 33.03 -7.16 -3.90
C SER A 300 34.07 -6.13 -3.45
N ALA A 301 34.24 -5.95 -2.14
CA ALA A 301 35.25 -5.04 -1.59
C ALA A 301 36.67 -5.48 -1.95
N VAL A 302 36.97 -6.79 -1.84
CA VAL A 302 38.27 -7.35 -2.23
C VAL A 302 38.52 -7.19 -3.73
N THR A 303 37.52 -7.41 -4.59
CA THR A 303 37.67 -7.18 -6.04
C THR A 303 38.01 -5.73 -6.35
N LEU A 304 37.34 -4.77 -5.72
CA LEU A 304 37.59 -3.34 -5.92
C LEU A 304 39.00 -2.95 -5.44
N ASP A 305 39.42 -3.46 -4.28
CA ASP A 305 40.76 -3.21 -3.74
C ASP A 305 41.85 -3.77 -4.66
N LEU A 306 41.76 -5.06 -5.04
CA LEU A 306 42.72 -5.68 -5.96
C LEU A 306 42.76 -4.97 -7.33
N PHE A 307 41.60 -4.59 -7.86
CA PHE A 307 41.53 -3.83 -9.11
C PHE A 307 42.22 -2.47 -8.97
N SER A 308 42.03 -1.77 -7.84
CA SER A 308 42.68 -0.47 -7.59
C SER A 308 44.20 -0.59 -7.53
N ARG A 309 44.73 -1.63 -6.87
CA ARG A 309 46.18 -1.89 -6.79
C ARG A 309 46.79 -2.22 -8.15
N GLN A 310 46.04 -2.87 -9.03
CA GLN A 310 46.50 -3.19 -10.38
C GLN A 310 46.44 -1.97 -11.33
N THR A 311 45.60 -0.98 -11.03
CA THR A 311 45.39 0.20 -11.89
C THR A 311 46.06 1.48 -11.38
N THR A 312 46.71 1.45 -10.21
CA THR A 312 47.63 2.50 -9.77
C THR A 312 48.91 2.48 -10.61
N PHE A 313 48.93 3.35 -11.63
CA PHE A 313 50.15 3.82 -12.30
C PHE A 313 50.89 4.84 -11.42
#